data_AF-A0A494XLC6-F1
#
_entry.id   AF-A0A494XLC6-F1
#
_cell.length_a   1.000
_cell.length_b   1.000
_cell.length_c   1.000
_cell.angle_alpha   90.00
_cell.angle_beta   90.00
_cell.angle_gamma   90.00
#
_symmetry.space_group_name_H-M   'P 1'
#
loop_
_entity.id
_entity.type
_entity.pdbx_description
1 polymer ?
#
loop_
_entity_poly.entity_id
_entity_poly.type
_entity_poly.pdbx_seq_one_letter_code
_entity_poly.pdbx_strand_id
1 'polypeptide(L)'
;MISLAHSSTPQTTAKDSLGCTSSSFLTDIERKTALFAFYRKHTTGLRLEHVSTPASGRGILIGISLSDGHRRKIIRGSRSTAHDFYADSIYVRDFSEDYRADMASNFDFTLIEFSSPFFDGIADVGRRTRVDRIAPTVAHNDRVLGQLGRALALALALQSNDDADPLLLDQLGIAIGTHAMHAYGGVPSDESKQQRLSAELEARAKDMLMAGATSLDEVASACRVSRGYFIKAFSAATGKTPHQWLIEQRIDAAKHLLARGDWTLARIATHCGFSSQSHFTQTFTKNVGLPPGGWRRRARA
;
A
#
# COMPACT_ATOMS: atom_id res chain seq x y z
N MET A 1 -56.50 1.25 -1.24
CA MET A 1 -55.31 0.62 -0.63
C MET A 1 -54.17 0.64 -1.62
N ILE A 2 -53.39 1.73 -1.67
CA ILE A 2 -52.16 1.80 -2.46
C ILE A 2 -51.02 1.81 -1.45
N SER A 3 -50.38 0.65 -1.28
CA SER A 3 -49.23 0.48 -0.40
C SER A 3 -47.97 0.92 -1.15
N LEU A 4 -47.37 2.03 -0.71
CA LEU A 4 -46.10 2.53 -1.22
C LEU A 4 -44.96 1.64 -0.73
N ALA A 5 -44.36 0.90 -1.67
CA ALA A 5 -43.13 0.15 -1.47
C ALA A 5 -42.01 1.10 -1.03
N HIS A 6 -41.50 0.90 0.19
CA HIS A 6 -40.27 1.52 0.65
C HIS A 6 -39.10 0.91 -0.11
N SER A 7 -38.64 1.60 -1.15
CA SER A 7 -37.37 1.33 -1.80
C SER A 7 -36.23 1.68 -0.85
N SER A 8 -35.73 0.66 -0.14
CA SER A 8 -34.52 0.75 0.68
C SER A 8 -33.31 0.88 -0.24
N THR A 9 -32.74 2.08 -0.32
CA THR A 9 -31.39 2.29 -0.88
C THR A 9 -30.37 1.40 -0.17
N PRO A 10 -29.51 0.65 -0.88
CA PRO A 10 -28.49 -0.17 -0.23
C PRO A 10 -27.49 0.73 0.48
N GLN A 11 -27.46 0.66 1.81
CA GLN A 11 -26.42 1.27 2.63
C GLN A 11 -25.07 0.63 2.23
N THR A 12 -24.20 1.40 1.59
CA THR A 12 -22.81 1.02 1.36
C THR A 12 -22.12 0.85 2.70
N THR A 13 -21.86 -0.40 3.09
CA THR A 13 -21.01 -0.71 4.25
C THR A 13 -19.62 -0.09 4.03
N ALA A 14 -19.13 0.65 5.02
CA ALA A 14 -17.83 1.30 4.94
C ALA A 14 -16.73 0.26 4.71
N LYS A 15 -15.86 0.51 3.73
CA LYS A 15 -14.73 -0.37 3.40
C LYS A 15 -13.52 -0.01 4.26
N ASP A 16 -12.82 -1.02 4.74
CA ASP A 16 -11.51 -0.82 5.37
C ASP A 16 -10.44 -0.37 4.36
N SER A 17 -9.23 -0.07 4.84
CA SER A 17 -8.11 0.38 4.01
C SER A 17 -7.63 -0.67 3.00
N LEU A 18 -8.01 -1.94 3.15
CA LEU A 18 -7.73 -3.03 2.22
C LEU A 18 -8.93 -3.37 1.31
N GLY A 19 -10.04 -2.64 1.43
CA GLY A 19 -11.22 -2.81 0.59
C GLY A 19 -12.18 -3.92 1.03
N CYS A 20 -12.03 -4.46 2.24
CA CYS A 20 -12.99 -5.40 2.82
C CYS A 20 -14.21 -4.64 3.36
N THR A 21 -15.41 -5.14 3.07
CA THR A 21 -16.70 -4.52 3.47
C THR A 21 -17.30 -5.11 4.74
N SER A 22 -16.54 -5.88 5.53
CA SER A 22 -17.09 -6.59 6.69
C SER A 22 -17.39 -5.64 7.85
N SER A 23 -18.54 -5.86 8.48
CA SER A 23 -18.95 -5.19 9.72
C SER A 23 -18.80 -6.11 10.95
N SER A 24 -18.16 -7.28 10.78
CA SER A 24 -18.24 -8.40 11.75
C SER A 24 -16.87 -8.99 12.08
N PHE A 25 -15.82 -8.17 12.12
CA PHE A 25 -14.50 -8.61 12.59
C PHE A 25 -14.51 -8.83 14.12
N LEU A 26 -14.03 -9.98 14.58
CA LEU A 26 -13.66 -10.18 15.97
C LEU A 26 -12.38 -9.43 16.33
N THR A 27 -11.48 -9.28 15.36
CA THR A 27 -10.26 -8.50 15.50
C THR A 27 -10.01 -7.76 14.19
N ASP A 28 -9.95 -6.43 14.27
CA ASP A 28 -9.53 -5.57 13.18
C ASP A 28 -8.51 -4.56 13.70
N ILE A 29 -7.24 -4.91 13.55
CA ILE A 29 -6.11 -4.08 14.00
C ILE A 29 -5.43 -3.53 12.75
N GLU A 30 -5.28 -2.21 12.69
CA GLU A 30 -4.35 -1.52 11.79
C GLU A 30 -3.29 -0.82 12.65
N ARG A 31 -2.01 -1.04 12.32
CA ARG A 31 -0.87 -0.40 12.98
C ARG A 31 0.13 0.04 11.91
N LYS A 32 0.70 1.23 12.08
CA LYS A 32 1.71 1.78 11.17
C LYS A 32 2.95 2.13 11.95
N THR A 33 4.10 1.71 11.46
CA THR A 33 5.41 2.09 11.97
C THR A 33 6.09 3.04 10.99
N ALA A 34 7.37 3.32 11.19
CA ALA A 34 8.16 4.10 10.24
C ALA A 34 8.31 3.39 8.89
N LEU A 35 8.40 2.05 8.91
CA LEU A 35 8.74 1.24 7.75
C LEU A 35 7.54 0.53 7.11
N PHE A 36 6.56 0.09 7.90
CA PHE A 36 5.51 -0.81 7.42
C PHE A 36 4.11 -0.43 7.93
N ALA A 37 3.11 -0.97 7.25
CA ALA A 37 1.76 -1.06 7.79
C ALA A 37 1.42 -2.53 8.05
N PHE A 38 0.90 -2.79 9.24
CA PHE A 38 0.54 -4.10 9.76
C PHE A 38 -0.95 -4.19 10.00
N TYR A 39 -1.49 -5.37 9.75
CA TYR A 39 -2.90 -5.66 9.90
C TYR A 39 -3.10 -7.00 10.60
N ARG A 40 -4.10 -7.08 11.48
CA ARG A 40 -4.65 -8.36 11.91
C ARG A 40 -6.15 -8.34 11.67
N LYS A 41 -6.63 -9.29 10.88
CA LYS A 41 -8.04 -9.43 10.52
C LYS A 41 -8.50 -10.83 10.87
N HIS A 42 -9.40 -10.90 11.85
CA HIS A 42 -10.01 -12.13 12.30
C HIS A 42 -11.52 -11.99 12.26
N THR A 43 -12.19 -12.91 11.57
CA THR A 43 -13.64 -13.00 11.49
C THR A 43 -14.09 -14.40 11.88
N THR A 44 -15.21 -14.49 12.60
CA THR A 44 -15.91 -15.75 12.89
C THR A 44 -17.30 -15.68 12.30
N GLY A 45 -17.59 -16.58 11.36
CA GLY A 45 -18.91 -16.69 10.73
C GLY A 45 -18.83 -17.21 9.30
N LEU A 46 -19.94 -17.75 8.80
CA LEU A 46 -20.07 -18.25 7.42
C LEU A 46 -20.69 -17.19 6.48
N ARG A 47 -20.26 -15.92 6.62
CA ARG A 47 -20.77 -14.84 5.76
C ARG A 47 -19.83 -14.65 4.58
N LEU A 48 -20.41 -14.53 3.39
CA LEU A 48 -19.66 -14.15 2.20
C LEU A 48 -19.20 -12.69 2.35
N GLU A 49 -17.89 -12.47 2.37
CA GLU A 49 -17.29 -11.14 2.38
C GLU A 49 -16.71 -10.80 1.00
N HIS A 50 -16.93 -9.56 0.57
CA HIS A 50 -16.40 -9.05 -0.70
C HIS A 50 -15.25 -8.09 -0.43
N VAL A 51 -14.11 -8.37 -1.05
CA VAL A 51 -12.94 -7.51 -1.04
C VAL A 51 -12.77 -6.91 -2.43
N SER A 52 -12.70 -5.59 -2.51
CA SER A 52 -12.41 -4.89 -3.75
C SER A 52 -11.48 -3.72 -3.49
N THR A 53 -10.29 -3.79 -4.08
CA THR A 53 -9.24 -2.79 -3.89
C THR A 53 -8.69 -2.40 -5.27
N PRO A 54 -8.92 -1.14 -5.70
CA PRO A 54 -8.36 -0.63 -6.94
C PRO A 54 -6.83 -0.62 -6.95
N ALA A 55 -6.24 -0.62 -8.13
CA ALA A 55 -4.80 -0.47 -8.33
C ALA A 55 -4.27 0.79 -7.63
N SER A 56 -3.10 0.69 -6.99
CA SER A 56 -2.45 1.79 -6.28
C SER A 56 -0.93 1.56 -6.20
N GLY A 57 -0.18 2.61 -5.89
CA GLY A 57 1.27 2.55 -5.71
C GLY A 57 1.70 2.15 -4.28
N ARG A 58 0.90 1.37 -3.54
CA ARG A 58 1.21 1.03 -2.14
C ARG A 58 2.31 -0.03 -1.99
N GLY A 59 2.69 -0.70 -3.08
CA GLY A 59 3.71 -1.75 -3.09
C GLY A 59 3.09 -3.14 -3.05
N ILE A 60 3.58 -4.01 -2.16
CA ILE A 60 3.17 -5.41 -2.03
C ILE A 60 2.46 -5.63 -0.69
N LEU A 61 1.41 -6.45 -0.69
CA LEU A 61 0.77 -6.98 0.52
C LEU A 61 1.08 -8.46 0.63
N ILE A 62 1.64 -8.87 1.78
CA ILE A 62 1.77 -10.28 2.14
C ILE A 62 0.75 -10.57 3.23
N GLY A 63 -0.13 -11.55 3.00
CA GLY A 63 -1.06 -12.05 4.02
C GLY A 63 -0.69 -13.46 4.41
N ILE A 64 -0.67 -13.73 5.71
CA ILE A 64 -0.28 -15.01 6.32
C ILE A 64 -1.47 -15.50 7.13
N SER A 65 -1.95 -16.70 6.81
CA SER A 65 -3.09 -17.32 7.49
C SER A 65 -2.64 -17.96 8.81
N LEU A 66 -3.37 -17.68 9.88
CA LEU A 66 -3.10 -18.20 11.22
C LEU A 66 -3.97 -19.42 11.56
N SER A 67 -4.99 -19.71 10.74
CA SER A 67 -5.98 -20.75 10.98
C SER A 67 -6.32 -21.51 9.70
N ASP A 68 -6.82 -22.73 9.84
CA ASP A 68 -7.37 -23.50 8.73
C ASP A 68 -8.76 -23.02 8.32
N GLY A 69 -9.21 -23.47 7.14
CA GLY A 69 -10.62 -23.43 6.75
C GLY A 69 -11.03 -22.18 5.99
N HIS A 70 -10.08 -21.36 5.52
CA HIS A 70 -10.40 -20.16 4.77
C HIS A 70 -10.44 -20.41 3.25
N ARG A 71 -11.61 -20.23 2.61
CA ARG A 71 -11.74 -20.31 1.15
C ARG A 71 -11.87 -18.92 0.52
N ARG A 72 -11.07 -18.67 -0.50
CA ARG A 72 -11.08 -17.42 -1.27
C ARG A 72 -11.29 -17.65 -2.76
N LYS A 73 -12.28 -16.97 -3.34
CA LYS A 73 -12.49 -16.90 -4.79
C LYS A 73 -11.93 -15.58 -5.32
N ILE A 74 -10.77 -15.63 -5.99
CA ILE A 74 -10.13 -14.45 -6.58
C ILE A 74 -10.68 -14.23 -7.99
N ILE A 75 -11.07 -13.00 -8.29
CA ILE A 75 -11.67 -12.60 -9.57
C ILE A 75 -10.70 -11.68 -10.31
N ARG A 76 -10.34 -12.05 -11.54
CA ARG A 76 -9.49 -11.26 -12.45
C ARG A 76 -10.18 -11.14 -13.81
N GLY A 77 -10.70 -9.96 -14.12
CA GLY A 77 -11.51 -9.74 -15.33
C GLY A 77 -12.74 -10.66 -15.33
N SER A 78 -12.90 -11.47 -16.38
CA SER A 78 -13.98 -12.47 -16.51
C SER A 78 -13.66 -13.82 -15.86
N ARG A 79 -12.44 -14.04 -15.37
CA ARG A 79 -12.01 -15.31 -14.78
C ARG A 79 -12.10 -15.27 -13.26
N SER A 80 -12.40 -16.41 -12.66
CA SER A 80 -12.34 -16.58 -11.21
C SER A 80 -11.70 -17.91 -10.84
N THR A 81 -10.90 -17.92 -9.78
CA THR A 81 -10.22 -19.11 -9.25
C THR A 81 -10.46 -19.22 -7.75
N ALA A 82 -10.83 -20.40 -7.27
CA ALA A 82 -11.02 -20.68 -5.85
C ALA A 82 -9.76 -21.29 -5.25
N HIS A 83 -9.42 -20.88 -4.03
CA HIS A 83 -8.23 -21.29 -3.31
C HIS A 83 -8.58 -21.56 -1.85
N ASP A 84 -8.08 -22.66 -1.31
CA ASP A 84 -8.23 -23.06 0.09
C ASP A 84 -6.96 -22.71 0.86
N PHE A 85 -7.11 -21.98 1.96
CA PHE A 85 -6.04 -21.58 2.85
C PHE A 85 -6.10 -22.42 4.12
N TYR A 86 -4.94 -22.95 4.48
CA TYR A 86 -4.65 -23.63 5.72
C TYR A 86 -3.78 -22.73 6.61
N ALA A 87 -3.58 -23.11 7.87
CA ALA A 87 -2.61 -22.49 8.74
C ALA A 87 -1.24 -22.41 8.02
N ASP A 88 -0.56 -21.28 8.20
CA ASP A 88 0.71 -20.93 7.57
C ASP A 88 0.64 -20.76 6.03
N SER A 89 -0.55 -20.78 5.44
CA SER A 89 -0.74 -20.44 4.03
C SER A 89 -0.57 -18.95 3.82
N ILE A 90 0.20 -18.57 2.81
CA ILE A 90 0.45 -17.19 2.43
C ILE A 90 -0.28 -16.82 1.14
N TYR A 91 -0.45 -15.52 0.95
CA TYR A 91 -0.61 -14.93 -0.37
C TYR A 91 0.21 -13.66 -0.49
N VAL A 92 0.66 -13.39 -1.71
CA VAL A 92 1.37 -12.18 -2.08
C VAL A 92 0.56 -11.46 -3.16
N ARG A 93 0.28 -10.18 -2.93
CA ARG A 93 -0.47 -9.34 -3.83
C ARG A 93 0.31 -8.07 -4.16
N ASP A 94 0.37 -7.72 -5.44
CA ASP A 94 0.84 -6.41 -5.90
C ASP A 94 -0.32 -5.41 -5.93
N PHE A 95 -0.17 -4.27 -5.24
CA PHE A 95 -1.19 -3.23 -5.22
C PHE A 95 -1.34 -2.52 -6.55
N SER A 96 -0.37 -2.60 -7.47
CA SER A 96 -0.51 -2.04 -8.82
C SER A 96 -1.51 -2.81 -9.68
N GLU A 97 -2.05 -3.93 -9.19
CA GLU A 97 -3.14 -4.67 -9.83
C GLU A 97 -4.46 -4.49 -9.08
N ASP A 98 -5.53 -4.32 -9.84
CA ASP A 98 -6.89 -4.40 -9.32
C ASP A 98 -7.09 -5.79 -8.70
N TYR A 99 -7.70 -5.81 -7.53
CA TYR A 99 -7.99 -7.05 -6.84
C TYR A 99 -9.44 -7.11 -6.42
N ARG A 100 -10.04 -8.25 -6.71
CA ARG A 100 -11.38 -8.60 -6.27
C ARG A 100 -11.34 -10.03 -5.76
N ALA A 101 -11.94 -10.25 -4.60
CA ALA A 101 -12.09 -11.58 -4.06
C ALA A 101 -13.35 -11.71 -3.21
N ASP A 102 -13.94 -12.89 -3.27
CA ASP A 102 -14.98 -13.32 -2.34
C ASP A 102 -14.36 -14.26 -1.31
N MET A 103 -14.71 -14.09 -0.04
CA MET A 103 -14.23 -14.88 1.09
C MET A 103 -15.43 -15.58 1.72
N ALA A 104 -15.44 -16.91 1.78
CA ALA A 104 -16.64 -17.69 2.05
C ALA A 104 -16.66 -18.44 3.40
N SER A 105 -15.85 -17.99 4.37
CA SER A 105 -15.59 -18.74 5.61
C SER A 105 -14.92 -17.85 6.66
N ASN A 106 -14.78 -18.37 7.88
CA ASN A 106 -13.94 -17.78 8.91
C ASN A 106 -12.49 -17.64 8.44
N PHE A 107 -11.81 -16.61 8.92
CA PHE A 107 -10.39 -16.44 8.67
C PHE A 107 -9.71 -15.66 9.80
N ASP A 108 -8.47 -16.03 10.12
CA ASP A 108 -7.53 -15.22 10.90
C ASP A 108 -6.27 -14.99 10.06
N PHE A 109 -5.99 -13.74 9.73
CA PHE A 109 -4.84 -13.33 8.95
C PHE A 109 -4.06 -12.22 9.65
N THR A 110 -2.74 -12.35 9.58
CA THR A 110 -1.84 -11.22 9.73
C THR A 110 -1.37 -10.76 8.36
N LEU A 111 -1.35 -9.44 8.13
CA LEU A 111 -0.96 -8.87 6.86
C LEU A 111 0.04 -7.74 7.04
N ILE A 112 0.89 -7.57 6.03
CA ILE A 112 1.98 -6.62 6.05
C ILE A 112 2.10 -5.97 4.68
N GLU A 113 2.15 -4.64 4.67
CA GLU A 113 2.41 -3.85 3.49
C GLU A 113 3.88 -3.47 3.40
N PHE A 114 4.46 -3.79 2.25
CA PHE A 114 5.83 -3.46 1.89
C PHE A 114 5.81 -2.45 0.76
N SER A 115 6.42 -1.29 0.99
CA SER A 115 6.65 -0.31 -0.07
C SER A 115 7.68 -0.84 -1.08
N SER A 116 7.59 -0.43 -2.35
CA SER A 116 8.59 -0.81 -3.36
C SER A 116 10.04 -0.51 -2.95
N PRO A 117 10.36 0.67 -2.37
CA PRO A 117 11.73 0.99 -1.93
C PRO A 117 12.34 0.03 -0.91
N PHE A 118 11.51 -0.66 -0.12
CA PHE A 118 12.01 -1.62 0.86
C PHE A 118 12.72 -2.80 0.18
N PHE A 119 12.13 -3.36 -0.88
CA PHE A 119 12.72 -4.50 -1.59
C PHE A 119 13.92 -4.09 -2.44
N ASP A 120 13.90 -2.88 -3.00
CA ASP A 120 15.06 -2.31 -3.70
C ASP A 120 16.30 -2.25 -2.78
N GLY A 121 16.11 -1.84 -1.52
CA GLY A 121 17.19 -1.80 -0.53
C GLY A 121 17.74 -3.18 -0.16
N ILE A 122 16.90 -4.21 -0.06
CA ILE A 122 17.34 -5.59 0.23
C ILE A 122 18.12 -6.18 -0.94
N ALA A 123 17.69 -5.91 -2.18
CA ALA A 123 18.35 -6.43 -3.38
C ALA A 123 19.80 -5.91 -3.51
N ASP A 124 20.05 -4.65 -3.12
CA ASP A 124 21.38 -4.02 -3.22
C ASP A 124 22.42 -4.65 -2.28
N VAL A 125 22.00 -5.06 -1.08
CA VAL A 125 22.89 -5.70 -0.07
C VAL A 125 23.36 -7.10 -0.52
N GLY A 126 22.62 -7.77 -1.40
CA GLY A 126 22.83 -9.18 -1.74
C GLY A 126 23.76 -9.48 -2.93
N ARG A 127 24.26 -8.47 -3.68
CA ARG A 127 24.99 -8.65 -4.96
C ARG A 127 24.34 -9.66 -5.94
N ARG A 128 23.01 -9.85 -5.87
CA ARG A 128 22.27 -10.66 -6.85
C ARG A 128 21.78 -9.74 -7.98
N THR A 129 21.77 -10.27 -9.19
CA THR A 129 21.15 -9.66 -10.38
C THR A 129 19.84 -9.01 -9.98
N ARG A 130 19.62 -7.72 -10.27
CA ARG A 130 18.42 -6.93 -9.92
C ARG A 130 17.16 -7.80 -9.91
N VAL A 131 16.78 -8.26 -8.72
CA VAL A 131 15.61 -9.11 -8.52
C VAL A 131 14.51 -8.15 -8.10
N ASP A 132 13.76 -7.66 -9.08
CA ASP A 132 12.94 -6.47 -8.85
C ASP A 132 11.57 -6.78 -8.22
N ARG A 133 11.16 -8.06 -8.12
CA ARG A 133 9.79 -8.43 -7.72
C ARG A 133 9.69 -9.76 -6.97
N ILE A 134 8.78 -9.77 -5.99
CA ILE A 134 8.25 -10.99 -5.36
C ILE A 134 7.17 -11.58 -6.26
N ALA A 135 7.25 -12.88 -6.54
CA ALA A 135 6.26 -13.62 -7.32
C ALA A 135 4.85 -13.54 -6.68
N PRO A 136 3.79 -13.32 -7.47
CA PRO A 136 2.43 -13.49 -6.98
C PRO A 136 2.24 -14.95 -6.53
N THR A 137 1.88 -15.10 -5.25
CA THR A 137 1.69 -16.40 -4.60
C THR A 137 0.29 -16.43 -3.99
N VAL A 138 -0.41 -17.56 -4.06
CA VAL A 138 -1.76 -17.72 -3.49
C VAL A 138 -1.87 -19.09 -2.85
N ALA A 139 -2.36 -19.14 -1.62
CA ALA A 139 -2.63 -20.37 -0.87
C ALA A 139 -1.43 -21.34 -0.81
N HIS A 140 -0.22 -20.79 -0.73
CA HIS A 140 1.01 -21.58 -0.62
C HIS A 140 1.41 -21.71 0.84
N ASN A 141 1.78 -22.90 1.29
CA ASN A 141 2.23 -23.09 2.67
C ASN A 141 3.69 -22.65 2.84
N ASP A 142 3.95 -21.73 3.76
CA ASP A 142 5.30 -21.32 4.13
C ASP A 142 5.43 -21.31 5.64
N ARG A 143 6.10 -22.33 6.19
CA ARG A 143 6.23 -22.49 7.64
C ARG A 143 7.03 -21.36 8.29
N VAL A 144 8.03 -20.80 7.60
CA VAL A 144 8.84 -19.70 8.16
C VAL A 144 7.98 -18.45 8.28
N LEU A 145 7.28 -18.08 7.21
CA LEU A 145 6.34 -16.97 7.24
C LEU A 145 5.18 -17.23 8.19
N GLY A 146 4.68 -18.47 8.29
CA GLY A 146 3.67 -18.87 9.26
C GLY A 146 4.08 -18.57 10.70
N GLN A 147 5.28 -18.98 11.11
CA GLN A 147 5.77 -18.71 12.47
C GLN A 147 6.01 -17.22 12.72
N LEU A 148 6.61 -16.50 11.76
CA LEU A 148 6.81 -15.05 11.88
C LEU A 148 5.46 -14.31 11.92
N GLY A 149 4.47 -14.75 11.15
CA GLY A 149 3.11 -14.24 11.14
C GLY A 149 2.41 -14.42 12.50
N ARG A 150 2.58 -15.58 13.15
CA ARG A 150 2.07 -15.81 14.51
C ARG A 150 2.76 -14.92 15.55
N ALA A 151 4.07 -14.76 15.47
CA ALA A 151 4.82 -13.84 16.34
C ALA A 151 4.32 -12.39 16.19
N LEU A 152 4.10 -11.96 14.94
CA LEU A 152 3.51 -10.66 14.64
C LEU A 152 2.06 -10.55 15.14
N ALA A 153 1.24 -11.58 14.98
CA ALA A 153 -0.13 -11.59 15.48
C ALA A 153 -0.19 -11.43 17.01
N LEU A 154 0.74 -12.06 17.73
CA LEU A 154 0.88 -11.94 19.17
C LEU A 154 1.34 -10.53 19.54
N ALA A 155 2.38 -10.01 18.88
CA ALA A 155 2.86 -8.64 19.10
C ALA A 155 1.73 -7.62 18.91
N LEU A 156 0.94 -7.74 17.83
CA LEU A 156 -0.21 -6.85 17.58
C LEU A 156 -1.33 -6.99 18.62
N ALA A 157 -1.54 -8.18 19.20
CA ALA A 157 -2.63 -8.43 20.15
C ALA A 157 -2.31 -8.02 21.59
N LEU A 158 -1.04 -8.03 21.99
CA LEU A 158 -0.61 -7.62 23.34
C LEU A 158 -0.70 -6.09 23.57
N GLN A 159 -1.03 -5.32 22.54
CA GLN A 159 -0.80 -3.86 22.49
C GLN A 159 -2.11 -3.06 22.46
N SER A 160 -2.96 -3.30 23.46
CA SER A 160 -4.24 -2.58 23.67
C SER A 160 -4.08 -1.15 24.22
N ASN A 161 -2.86 -0.74 24.58
CA ASN A 161 -2.48 0.62 24.98
C ASN A 161 -1.25 1.06 24.16
N ASP A 162 -1.05 2.37 24.05
CA ASP A 162 -0.07 3.11 23.21
C ASP A 162 1.43 2.67 23.25
N ASP A 163 1.76 1.56 23.91
CA ASP A 163 3.10 0.99 24.10
C ASP A 163 3.42 -0.15 23.10
N ALA A 164 2.93 -0.04 21.86
CA ALA A 164 3.40 -0.94 20.82
C ALA A 164 4.88 -0.69 20.58
N ASP A 165 5.78 -1.64 20.87
CA ASP A 165 7.20 -1.50 20.55
C ASP A 165 7.36 -1.47 19.02
N PRO A 166 7.52 -0.28 18.40
CA PRO A 166 7.54 -0.15 16.96
C PRO A 166 8.78 -0.82 16.38
N LEU A 167 9.86 -0.93 17.18
CA LEU A 167 11.10 -1.58 16.79
C LEU A 167 10.90 -3.08 16.63
N LEU A 168 10.19 -3.74 17.55
CA LEU A 168 9.87 -5.16 17.42
C LEU A 168 9.03 -5.44 16.16
N LEU A 169 8.02 -4.60 15.91
CA LEU A 169 7.19 -4.72 14.71
C LEU A 169 8.03 -4.53 13.44
N ASP A 170 8.90 -3.52 13.42
CA ASP A 170 9.81 -3.26 12.30
C ASP A 170 10.79 -4.42 12.08
N GLN A 171 11.32 -5.04 13.15
CA GLN A 171 12.19 -6.21 13.05
C GLN A 171 11.46 -7.43 12.47
N LEU A 172 10.21 -7.67 12.89
CA LEU A 172 9.39 -8.74 12.32
C LEU A 172 9.04 -8.46 10.85
N GLY A 173 8.74 -7.21 10.50
CA GLY A 173 8.53 -6.77 9.13
C GLY A 173 9.76 -7.00 8.25
N ILE A 174 10.95 -6.63 8.73
CA ILE A 174 12.23 -6.87 8.05
C ILE A 174 12.47 -8.37 7.85
N ALA A 175 12.27 -9.20 8.88
CA ALA A 175 12.48 -10.64 8.80
C ALA A 175 11.54 -11.29 7.77
N ILE A 176 10.25 -10.93 7.80
CA ILE A 176 9.25 -11.44 6.84
C ILE A 176 9.57 -10.99 5.43
N GLY A 177 9.87 -9.70 5.24
CA GLY A 177 10.23 -9.14 3.94
C GLY A 177 11.49 -9.76 3.34
N THR A 178 12.51 -9.99 4.18
CA THR A 178 13.78 -10.62 3.78
C THR A 178 13.57 -12.07 3.35
N HIS A 179 12.85 -12.86 4.16
CA HIS A 179 12.52 -14.25 3.78
C HIS A 179 11.67 -14.29 2.51
N ALA A 180 10.67 -13.41 2.39
CA ALA A 180 9.82 -13.37 1.21
C ALA A 180 10.62 -13.04 -0.05
N MET A 181 11.57 -12.10 0.02
CA MET A 181 12.51 -11.84 -1.08
C MET A 181 13.38 -13.04 -1.42
N HIS A 182 13.86 -13.78 -0.42
CA HIS A 182 14.71 -14.94 -0.66
C HIS A 182 13.94 -16.13 -1.26
N ALA A 183 12.72 -16.37 -0.78
CA ALA A 183 11.91 -17.53 -1.15
C ALA A 183 11.07 -17.32 -2.43
N TYR A 184 10.61 -16.08 -2.65
CA TYR A 184 9.68 -15.75 -3.74
C TYR A 184 10.18 -14.62 -4.64
N GLY A 185 11.31 -13.99 -4.31
CA GLY A 185 12.04 -13.16 -5.25
C GLY A 185 12.78 -14.03 -6.27
N GLY A 186 13.10 -13.44 -7.41
CA GLY A 186 13.98 -14.04 -8.42
C GLY A 186 13.32 -14.20 -9.77
N VAL A 187 12.08 -13.72 -9.92
CA VAL A 187 11.38 -13.74 -11.20
C VAL A 187 12.03 -12.70 -12.13
N PRO A 188 12.66 -13.13 -13.24
CA PRO A 188 13.19 -12.20 -14.22
C PRO A 188 12.05 -11.37 -14.81
N SER A 189 12.14 -10.06 -14.71
CA SER A 189 11.16 -9.14 -15.27
C SER A 189 11.49 -8.84 -16.74
N ASP A 190 11.20 -9.78 -17.64
CA ASP A 190 11.29 -9.49 -19.09
C ASP A 190 10.37 -8.31 -19.49
N GLU A 191 9.33 -8.06 -18.69
CA GLU A 191 8.40 -6.95 -18.85
C GLU A 191 8.98 -5.56 -18.49
N SER A 192 10.10 -5.46 -17.77
CA SER A 192 10.67 -4.17 -17.33
C SER A 192 11.11 -3.28 -18.49
N LYS A 193 11.50 -3.88 -19.63
CA LYS A 193 11.80 -3.15 -20.86
C LYS A 193 10.54 -2.69 -21.60
N GLN A 194 9.42 -3.39 -21.46
CA GLN A 194 8.15 -3.05 -22.12
C GLN A 194 7.31 -2.05 -21.31
N GLN A 195 7.47 -2.01 -19.99
CA GLN A 195 6.69 -1.15 -19.09
C GLN A 195 7.34 0.23 -18.88
N ARG A 196 7.81 0.92 -19.92
CA ARG A 196 8.26 2.33 -19.79
C ARG A 196 7.33 3.24 -20.56
N LEU A 197 6.90 4.34 -19.93
CA LEU A 197 6.24 5.42 -20.67
C LEU A 197 7.24 6.02 -21.66
N SER A 198 6.76 6.47 -22.83
CA SER A 198 7.60 7.32 -23.68
C SER A 198 7.95 8.61 -22.93
N ALA A 199 9.07 9.25 -23.27
CA ALA A 199 9.49 10.49 -22.61
C ALA A 199 8.40 11.58 -22.67
N GLU A 200 7.65 11.64 -23.77
CA GLU A 200 6.53 12.56 -23.96
C GLU A 200 5.35 12.25 -23.01
N LEU A 201 4.96 10.97 -22.88
CA LEU A 201 3.89 10.57 -21.96
C LEU A 201 4.30 10.74 -20.49
N GLU A 202 5.57 10.48 -20.18
CA GLU A 202 6.12 10.73 -18.85
C GLU A 202 6.08 12.21 -18.50
N ALA A 203 6.53 13.10 -19.39
CA ALA A 203 6.48 14.55 -19.19
C ALA A 203 5.03 15.03 -18.98
N ARG A 204 4.12 14.60 -19.86
CA ARG A 204 2.69 14.90 -19.73
C ARG A 204 2.11 14.41 -18.40
N ALA A 205 2.45 13.20 -17.96
CA ALA A 205 1.98 12.68 -16.69
C ALA A 205 2.48 13.50 -15.50
N LYS A 206 3.76 13.91 -15.51
CA LYS A 206 4.36 14.79 -14.50
C LYS A 206 3.65 16.14 -14.43
N ASP A 207 3.38 16.74 -15.59
CA ASP A 207 2.67 18.02 -15.68
C ASP A 207 1.25 17.91 -15.09
N MET A 208 0.51 16.86 -15.44
CA MET A 208 -0.83 16.62 -14.90
C MET A 208 -0.83 16.40 -13.38
N LEU A 209 0.12 15.61 -12.86
CA LEU A 209 0.26 15.39 -11.41
C LEU A 209 0.55 16.70 -10.67
N MET A 210 1.44 17.54 -11.21
CA MET A 210 1.80 18.84 -10.63
C MET A 210 0.67 19.86 -10.73
N ALA A 211 -0.13 19.81 -11.80
CA ALA A 211 -1.32 20.65 -11.99
C ALA A 211 -2.49 20.27 -11.06
N GLY A 212 -2.35 19.22 -10.26
CA GLY A 212 -3.34 18.81 -9.27
C GLY A 212 -4.42 17.89 -9.83
N ALA A 213 -4.09 17.02 -10.80
CA ALA A 213 -4.98 15.97 -11.29
C ALA A 213 -5.72 15.27 -10.13
N THR A 214 -7.02 15.05 -10.33
CA THR A 214 -7.93 14.63 -9.25
C THR A 214 -7.79 13.16 -8.89
N SER A 215 -7.25 12.35 -9.81
CA SER A 215 -7.01 10.92 -9.60
C SER A 215 -5.91 10.35 -10.50
N LEU A 216 -5.35 9.20 -10.11
CA LEU A 216 -4.42 8.46 -10.97
C LEU A 216 -5.10 7.89 -12.23
N ASP A 217 -6.42 7.66 -12.19
CA ASP A 217 -7.19 7.19 -13.35
C ASP A 217 -7.24 8.25 -14.46
N GLU A 218 -7.35 9.51 -14.08
CA GLU A 218 -7.29 10.65 -15.00
C GLU A 218 -5.95 10.71 -15.74
N VAL A 219 -4.84 10.62 -14.99
CA VAL A 219 -3.48 10.65 -15.56
C VAL A 219 -3.21 9.43 -16.44
N ALA A 220 -3.61 8.24 -15.99
CA ALA A 220 -3.46 7.01 -16.76
C ALA A 220 -4.26 7.06 -18.07
N SER A 221 -5.49 7.57 -18.03
CA SER A 221 -6.35 7.74 -19.20
C SER A 221 -5.75 8.73 -20.20
N ALA A 222 -5.16 9.82 -19.73
CA ALA A 222 -4.45 10.77 -20.59
C ALA A 222 -3.24 10.15 -21.30
N CYS A 223 -2.63 9.15 -20.65
CA CYS A 223 -1.56 8.34 -21.21
C CYS A 223 -2.05 7.12 -22.02
N ARG A 224 -3.37 6.94 -22.17
CA ARG A 224 -4.03 5.81 -22.87
C ARG A 224 -3.61 4.43 -22.36
N VAL A 225 -3.37 4.31 -21.05
CA VAL A 225 -2.98 3.07 -20.39
C VAL A 225 -3.88 2.80 -19.18
N SER A 226 -3.90 1.56 -18.71
CA SER A 226 -4.59 1.25 -17.45
C SER A 226 -3.86 1.89 -16.26
N ARG A 227 -4.58 2.16 -15.17
CA ARG A 227 -4.02 2.72 -13.94
C ARG A 227 -2.88 1.88 -13.37
N GLY A 228 -3.04 0.56 -13.36
CA GLY A 228 -1.99 -0.36 -12.92
C GLY A 228 -0.74 -0.30 -13.78
N TYR A 229 -0.92 -0.30 -15.11
CA TYR A 229 0.20 -0.13 -16.05
C TYR A 229 0.89 1.22 -15.85
N PHE A 230 0.14 2.30 -15.72
CA PHE A 230 0.69 3.63 -15.45
C PHE A 230 1.55 3.66 -14.19
N ILE A 231 1.06 3.09 -13.08
CA ILE A 231 1.81 3.04 -11.81
C ILE A 231 3.13 2.28 -12.00
N LYS A 232 3.10 1.10 -12.62
CA LYS A 232 4.30 0.30 -12.90
C LYS A 232 5.27 1.06 -13.79
N ALA A 233 4.77 1.62 -14.89
CA ALA A 233 5.60 2.27 -15.90
C ALA A 233 6.20 3.60 -15.44
N PHE A 234 5.44 4.38 -14.66
CA PHE A 234 5.93 5.59 -14.02
C PHE A 234 7.00 5.28 -12.98
N SER A 235 6.81 4.23 -12.17
CA SER A 235 7.80 3.77 -11.19
C SER A 235 9.08 3.28 -11.86
N ALA A 236 8.96 2.52 -12.94
CA ALA A 236 10.12 2.08 -13.72
C ALA A 236 10.89 3.24 -14.36
N ALA A 237 10.20 4.31 -14.78
CA ALA A 237 10.81 5.48 -15.39
C ALA A 237 11.47 6.42 -14.36
N THR A 238 10.82 6.64 -13.21
CA THR A 238 11.23 7.66 -12.22
C THR A 238 11.90 7.10 -10.97
N GLY A 239 11.88 5.77 -10.79
CA GLY A 239 12.30 5.08 -9.57
C GLY A 239 11.32 5.22 -8.40
N LYS A 240 10.16 5.87 -8.59
CA LYS A 240 9.22 6.21 -7.51
C LYS A 240 7.77 6.05 -7.96
N THR A 241 6.89 5.69 -7.04
CA THR A 241 5.46 5.66 -7.35
C THR A 241 4.96 7.08 -7.67
N PRO A 242 3.91 7.25 -8.50
CA PRO A 242 3.40 8.58 -8.84
C PRO A 242 3.12 9.49 -7.64
N HIS A 243 2.60 8.91 -6.54
CA HIS A 243 2.33 9.64 -5.31
C HIS A 243 3.62 10.07 -4.59
N GLN A 244 4.61 9.18 -4.46
CA GLN A 244 5.89 9.52 -3.85
C GLN A 244 6.60 10.63 -4.63
N TRP A 245 6.65 10.50 -5.96
CA TRP A 245 7.22 11.51 -6.84
C TRP A 245 6.55 12.87 -6.64
N LEU A 246 5.21 12.92 -6.63
CA LEU A 246 4.47 14.16 -6.43
C LEU A 246 4.74 14.79 -5.06
N ILE A 247 4.78 13.99 -3.98
CA ILE A 247 5.09 14.49 -2.64
C ILE A 247 6.48 15.12 -2.60
N GLU A 248 7.49 14.49 -3.21
CA GLU A 248 8.83 15.06 -3.27
C GLU A 248 8.88 16.38 -4.03
N GLN A 249 8.22 16.47 -5.19
CA GLN A 249 8.15 17.73 -5.94
C GLN A 249 7.50 18.85 -5.10
N ARG A 250 6.43 18.53 -4.35
CA ARG A 250 5.76 19.49 -3.46
C ARG A 250 6.66 19.91 -2.29
N ILE A 251 7.43 18.99 -1.73
CA ILE A 251 8.39 19.27 -0.67
C ILE A 251 9.53 20.16 -1.18
N ASP A 252 10.05 19.88 -2.37
CA ASP A 252 11.11 20.70 -2.96
C ASP A 252 10.61 22.10 -3.31
N ALA A 253 9.41 22.24 -3.87
CA ALA A 253 8.76 23.54 -4.04
C ALA A 253 8.60 24.28 -2.69
N ALA A 254 8.19 23.57 -1.63
CA ALA A 254 8.04 24.14 -0.30
C ALA A 254 9.39 24.62 0.28
N LYS A 255 10.49 23.88 0.08
CA LYS A 255 11.85 24.31 0.50
C LYS A 255 12.22 25.65 -0.12
N HIS A 256 12.00 25.82 -1.43
CA HIS A 256 12.28 27.09 -2.12
C HIS A 256 11.48 28.26 -1.52
N LEU A 257 10.19 28.06 -1.25
CA LEU A 257 9.32 29.08 -0.64
C LEU A 257 9.70 29.36 0.82
N LEU A 258 10.11 28.35 1.57
CA LEU A 258 10.58 28.50 2.94
C LEU A 258 11.88 29.31 3.00
N ALA A 259 12.81 29.10 2.07
CA ALA A 259 14.08 29.82 2.01
C ALA A 259 13.87 31.31 1.74
N ARG A 260 13.02 31.64 0.75
CA ARG A 260 12.58 33.02 0.48
C ARG A 260 11.89 33.62 1.71
N GLY A 261 10.98 32.83 2.31
CA GLY A 261 10.30 33.01 3.59
C GLY A 261 9.40 34.24 3.71
N ASP A 262 8.85 34.70 2.59
CA ASP A 262 7.82 35.75 2.53
C ASP A 262 6.43 35.23 2.92
N TRP A 263 6.25 33.91 2.96
CA TRP A 263 4.94 33.27 3.10
C TRP A 263 4.79 32.53 4.43
N THR A 264 3.57 32.49 4.95
CA THR A 264 3.20 31.68 6.13
C THR A 264 3.22 30.19 5.79
N LEU A 265 3.36 29.32 6.79
CA LEU A 265 3.33 27.86 6.58
C LEU A 265 1.99 27.40 5.98
N ALA A 266 0.87 28.00 6.40
CA ALA A 266 -0.45 27.74 5.82
C ALA A 266 -0.49 28.07 4.32
N ARG A 267 0.01 29.25 3.92
CA ARG A 267 0.03 29.66 2.52
C ARG A 267 0.93 28.77 1.67
N ILE A 268 2.09 28.37 2.20
CA ILE A 268 2.99 27.42 1.53
C ILE A 268 2.31 26.06 1.36
N ALA A 269 1.63 25.56 2.40
CA ALA A 269 0.91 24.29 2.34
C ALA A 269 -0.13 24.29 1.21
N THR A 270 -1.00 25.30 1.16
CA THR A 270 -2.02 25.43 0.10
C THR A 270 -1.41 25.57 -1.28
N HIS A 271 -0.38 26.42 -1.43
CA HIS A 271 0.26 26.64 -2.72
C HIS A 271 0.98 25.41 -3.26
N CYS A 272 1.63 24.64 -2.39
CA CYS A 272 2.25 23.37 -2.76
C CYS A 272 1.23 22.22 -2.88
N GLY A 273 -0.07 22.47 -2.79
CA GLY A 273 -1.11 21.46 -2.99
C GLY A 273 -1.33 20.49 -1.82
N PHE A 274 -0.93 20.85 -0.60
CA PHE A 274 -1.27 20.08 0.60
C PHE A 274 -2.70 20.42 1.06
N SER A 275 -3.42 19.42 1.55
CA SER A 275 -4.80 19.56 2.05
C SER A 275 -4.92 20.43 3.30
N SER A 276 -3.86 20.52 4.12
CA SER A 276 -3.81 21.36 5.31
C SER A 276 -2.37 21.67 5.73
N GLN A 277 -2.19 22.69 6.58
CA GLN A 277 -0.89 22.99 7.19
C GLN A 277 -0.37 21.82 8.05
N SER A 278 -1.27 21.13 8.76
CA SER A 278 -0.90 19.98 9.59
C SER A 278 -0.38 18.82 8.73
N HIS A 279 -1.08 18.51 7.64
CA HIS A 279 -0.64 17.48 6.68
C HIS A 279 0.71 17.86 6.03
N PHE A 280 0.88 19.13 5.65
CA PHE A 280 2.18 19.64 5.17
C PHE A 280 3.29 19.46 6.20
N THR A 281 3.06 19.86 7.45
CA THR A 281 4.08 19.80 8.52
C THR A 281 4.52 18.37 8.80
N GLN A 282 3.57 17.44 8.92
CA GLN A 282 3.87 16.02 9.12
C GLN A 282 4.65 15.44 7.94
N THR A 283 4.19 15.69 6.71
CA THR A 283 4.84 15.18 5.49
C THR A 283 6.24 15.75 5.31
N PHE A 284 6.41 17.05 5.53
CA PHE A 284 7.72 17.71 5.42
C PHE A 284 8.70 17.17 6.46
N THR A 285 8.26 17.04 7.72
CA THR A 285 9.11 16.50 8.79
C THR A 285 9.52 15.06 8.48
N LYS A 286 8.60 14.22 7.99
CA LYS A 286 8.89 12.84 7.59
C LYS A 286 9.94 12.76 6.47
N ASN A 287 9.85 13.64 5.48
CA ASN A 287 10.75 13.61 4.30
C ASN A 287 12.08 14.34 4.52
N VAL A 288 12.12 15.35 5.39
CA VAL A 288 13.29 16.24 5.57
C VAL A 288 13.99 16.00 6.91
N GLY A 289 13.35 15.31 7.86
CA GLY A 289 13.87 15.06 9.21
C GLY A 289 13.72 16.25 10.17
N LEU A 290 13.21 17.39 9.71
CA LEU A 290 13.03 18.62 10.49
C LEU A 290 11.69 19.29 10.16
N PRO A 291 11.00 19.90 11.14
CA PRO A 291 9.79 20.66 10.86
C PRO A 291 10.04 21.87 9.95
N PRO A 292 9.07 22.29 9.10
CA PRO A 292 9.22 23.40 8.15
C PRO A 292 9.76 24.69 8.77
N GLY A 293 9.28 25.04 9.98
CA GLY A 293 9.74 26.24 10.70
C GLY A 293 11.20 26.13 11.16
N GLY A 294 11.63 24.94 11.57
CA GLY A 294 13.03 24.67 11.92
C GLY A 294 13.93 24.70 10.68
N TRP A 295 13.48 24.11 9.58
CA TRP A 295 14.18 24.15 8.30
C TRP A 295 14.35 25.58 7.79
N ARG A 296 13.29 26.40 7.83
CA ARG A 296 13.32 27.84 7.44
C ARG A 296 14.38 28.62 8.21
N ARG A 297 14.49 28.41 9.53
CA ARG A 297 15.50 29.10 10.34
C ARG A 297 16.92 28.72 9.92
N ARG A 298 17.17 27.44 9.62
CA ARG A 298 18.47 26.97 9.14
C ARG A 298 18.83 27.48 7.75
N ALA A 299 17.86 27.55 6.84
CA ALA A 299 18.09 28.00 5.47
C ALA A 299 18.38 29.50 5.34
N ARG A 300 18.14 30.26 6.42
CA ARG A 300 18.33 31.72 6.48
C ARG A 300 19.41 32.17 7.46
N ALA A 301 19.97 31.24 8.23
CA ALA A 301 21.14 31.47 9.07
C ALA A 301 22.40 31.38 8.21
#